data_AF-A0A0B8SYW1-F1
#
_entry.id   AF-A0A0B8SYW1-F1
#
_cell.length_a   1.000
_cell.length_b   1.000
_cell.length_c   1.000
_cell.angle_alpha   90.00
_cell.angle_beta   90.00
_cell.angle_gamma   90.00
#
_symmetry.space_group_name_H-M   'P 1'
#
loop_
_entity.id
_entity.type
_entity.pdbx_description
1 polymer ?
#
loop_
_entity_poly.entity_id
_entity_poly.type
_entity_poly.pdbx_seq_one_letter_code
_entity_poly.pdbx_strand_id
1 'polypeptide(L)'
;MRKTNCFKIILISTFFFIPALLLAQPGLSEFYGVSAEVGRWYYALSDFVLVLGAIAGILGGLRIYANWQSGRHHHIDAQVMGWVFSCLFLTLVSAFLKALYGI
;
A
#
# COMPACT_ATOMS: atom_id res chain seq x y z
N MET A 1 -50.88 22.35 25.75
CA MET A 1 -50.20 21.04 25.57
C MET A 1 -50.38 20.42 24.18
N ARG A 2 -51.46 20.70 23.42
CA ARG A 2 -51.72 20.06 22.11
C ARG A 2 -50.78 20.51 20.97
N LYS A 3 -50.33 21.79 20.95
CA LYS A 3 -49.45 22.33 19.89
C LYS A 3 -48.02 21.78 19.91
N THR A 4 -47.45 21.52 21.09
CA THR A 4 -46.08 20.99 21.25
C THR A 4 -45.94 19.53 20.82
N ASN A 5 -47.00 18.72 20.93
CA ASN A 5 -47.00 17.33 20.47
C ASN A 5 -47.14 17.22 18.94
N CYS A 6 -47.89 18.14 18.32
CA CYS A 6 -48.05 18.19 16.87
C CYS A 6 -46.73 18.58 16.15
N PHE A 7 -45.97 19.52 16.73
CA PHE A 7 -44.66 19.90 16.22
C PHE A 7 -43.64 18.74 16.27
N LYS A 8 -43.63 17.96 17.36
CA LYS A 8 -42.78 16.77 17.48
C LYS A 8 -43.13 15.68 16.46
N ILE A 9 -44.42 15.46 16.19
CA ILE A 9 -44.88 14.44 15.23
C ILE A 9 -44.49 14.82 13.80
N ILE A 10 -44.57 16.10 13.44
CA ILE A 10 -44.14 16.59 12.12
C ILE A 10 -42.63 16.37 11.96
N LEU A 11 -41.83 16.71 12.97
CA LEU A 11 -40.37 16.60 12.92
C LEU A 11 -39.90 15.14 12.79
N ILE A 12 -40.56 14.21 13.49
CA ILE A 12 -40.29 12.77 13.40
C ILE A 12 -40.74 12.20 12.04
N SER A 13 -41.88 12.64 11.52
CA SER A 13 -42.39 12.19 10.22
C SER A 13 -41.50 12.66 9.07
N THR A 14 -40.98 13.89 9.12
CA THR A 14 -40.02 14.39 8.12
C THR A 14 -38.71 13.61 8.20
N PHE A 15 -38.21 13.31 9.40
CA PHE A 15 -36.98 12.51 9.58
C PHE A 15 -37.09 11.09 9.01
N PHE A 16 -38.27 10.46 9.08
CA PHE A 16 -38.50 9.10 8.55
C PHE A 16 -38.78 9.05 7.03
N PHE A 17 -39.25 10.15 6.43
CA PHE A 17 -39.54 10.23 4.99
C PHE A 17 -38.35 10.69 4.13
N ILE A 18 -37.37 11.38 4.71
CA ILE A 18 -36.13 11.80 4.01
C ILE A 18 -35.34 10.61 3.41
N PRO A 19 -35.11 9.48 4.11
CA PRO A 19 -34.32 8.37 3.53
C PRO A 19 -35.00 7.63 2.38
N ALA A 20 -36.31 7.79 2.17
CA ALA A 20 -37.04 7.14 1.06
C ALA A 20 -36.87 7.87 -0.29
N LEU A 21 -36.47 9.15 -0.27
CA LEU A 21 -36.17 9.94 -1.47
C LEU A 21 -34.70 9.84 -1.88
N LEU A 22 -33.85 9.37 -0.98
CA LEU A 22 -32.49 8.95 -1.30
C LEU A 22 -32.58 7.53 -1.87
N LEU A 23 -32.63 7.42 -3.20
CA LEU A 23 -32.24 6.18 -3.87
C LEU A 23 -30.94 5.73 -3.21
N ALA A 24 -30.97 4.61 -2.48
CA ALA A 24 -29.78 4.07 -1.83
C ALA A 24 -28.69 4.01 -2.90
N GLN A 25 -27.70 4.90 -2.81
CA GLN A 25 -26.78 5.11 -3.92
C GLN A 25 -26.07 3.79 -4.19
N PRO A 26 -26.12 3.24 -5.41
CA PRO A 26 -25.35 2.05 -5.73
C PRO A 26 -23.88 2.45 -5.62
N GLY A 27 -23.26 2.16 -4.47
CA GLY A 27 -21.86 2.47 -4.16
C GLY A 27 -20.85 1.68 -5.01
N LEU A 28 -21.33 1.02 -6.07
CA LEU A 28 -20.54 0.18 -6.94
C LEU A 28 -19.58 1.01 -7.81
N SER A 29 -20.01 2.18 -8.30
CA SER A 29 -19.13 3.11 -9.04
C SER A 29 -17.99 3.61 -8.16
N GLU A 30 -18.31 4.04 -6.94
CA GLU A 30 -17.33 4.52 -5.96
C GLU A 30 -16.38 3.40 -5.54
N PHE A 31 -16.89 2.18 -5.37
CA PHE A 31 -16.08 1.01 -5.04
C PHE A 31 -15.08 0.67 -6.15
N TYR A 32 -15.51 0.72 -7.41
CA TYR A 32 -14.57 0.55 -8.55
C TYR A 32 -13.53 1.67 -8.61
N GLY A 33 -13.92 2.92 -8.30
CA GLY A 33 -13.00 4.05 -8.19
C GLY A 33 -11.92 3.81 -7.12
N VAL A 34 -12.32 3.36 -5.93
CA VAL A 34 -11.39 3.02 -4.84
C VAL A 34 -10.49 1.85 -5.24
N SER A 35 -11.02 0.82 -5.89
CA SER A 35 -10.22 -0.33 -6.35
C SER A 35 -9.12 0.08 -7.32
N ALA A 36 -9.44 0.94 -8.29
CA ALA A 36 -8.47 1.48 -9.25
C ALA A 36 -7.39 2.32 -8.56
N GLU A 37 -7.79 3.16 -7.60
CA GLU A 37 -6.88 3.99 -6.83
C GLU A 37 -5.92 3.15 -5.97
N VAL A 38 -6.43 2.12 -5.29
CA VAL A 38 -5.62 1.17 -4.54
C VAL A 38 -4.61 0.48 -5.46
N GLY A 39 -5.03 0.02 -6.65
CA GLY A 39 -4.12 -0.55 -7.65
C GLY A 39 -2.97 0.40 -8.02
N ARG A 40 -3.28 1.69 -8.24
CA ARG A 40 -2.29 2.73 -8.52
C ARG A 40 -1.26 2.87 -7.39
N TRP A 41 -1.68 2.80 -6.14
CA TRP A 41 -0.79 2.87 -4.98
C TRP A 41 0.15 1.67 -4.92
N TYR A 42 -0.34 0.47 -5.20
CA TYR A 42 0.48 -0.74 -5.22
C TYR A 42 1.52 -0.74 -6.33
N TYR A 43 1.20 -0.20 -7.51
CA TYR A 43 2.19 -0.01 -8.57
C TYR A 43 3.28 0.99 -8.16
N ALA A 44 2.89 2.15 -7.64
CA ALA A 44 3.85 3.15 -7.15
C ALA A 44 4.74 2.59 -6.03
N LEU A 45 4.15 1.83 -5.11
CA LEU A 45 4.88 1.18 -4.02
C LEU A 45 5.86 0.12 -4.55
N SER A 46 5.47 -0.67 -5.55
CA SER A 46 6.34 -1.67 -6.15
C SER A 46 7.58 -1.03 -6.80
N ASP A 47 7.39 0.03 -7.57
CA ASP A 47 8.50 0.78 -8.17
C ASP A 47 9.40 1.40 -7.10
N PHE A 48 8.80 1.92 -6.02
CA PHE A 48 9.55 2.45 -4.90
C PHE A 48 10.40 1.38 -4.20
N VAL A 49 9.86 0.18 -3.94
CA VAL A 49 10.62 -0.93 -3.35
C VAL A 49 11.75 -1.37 -4.27
N LEU A 50 11.54 -1.37 -5.59
CA LEU A 50 12.59 -1.68 -6.57
C LEU A 50 13.75 -0.67 -6.50
N VAL A 51 13.43 0.63 -6.40
CA VAL A 51 14.44 1.69 -6.21
C VAL A 51 15.19 1.51 -4.90
N LEU A 52 14.50 1.19 -3.80
CA LEU A 52 15.17 0.89 -2.52
C LEU A 52 16.08 -0.34 -2.62
N GLY A 53 15.65 -1.38 -3.33
CA GLY A 53 16.46 -2.57 -3.62
C GLY A 53 17.72 -2.23 -4.41
N ALA A 54 17.63 -1.31 -5.39
CA ALA A 54 18.77 -0.84 -6.16
C ALA A 54 19.75 -0.01 -5.31
N ILE A 55 19.25 0.94 -4.51
CA ILE A 55 20.07 1.75 -3.60
C ILE A 55 20.78 0.86 -2.59
N ALA A 56 20.03 -0.05 -1.95
CA ALA A 56 20.61 -1.04 -1.07
C ALA A 56 21.70 -1.79 -1.83
N GLY A 57 21.37 -2.45 -2.95
CA GLY A 57 22.29 -3.17 -3.85
C GLY A 57 23.66 -2.50 -4.02
N ILE A 58 23.67 -1.21 -4.36
CA ILE A 58 24.88 -0.40 -4.53
C ILE A 58 25.70 -0.31 -3.22
N LEU A 59 25.04 -0.02 -2.09
CA LEU A 59 25.70 0.12 -0.78
C LEU A 59 26.38 -1.18 -0.32
N GLY A 60 25.75 -2.34 -0.52
CA GLY A 60 26.42 -3.60 -0.16
C GLY A 60 27.42 -4.07 -1.18
N GLY A 61 27.30 -3.67 -2.45
CA GLY A 61 28.38 -3.79 -3.43
C GLY A 61 29.65 -3.06 -2.96
N LEU A 62 29.50 -1.83 -2.47
CA LEU A 62 30.59 -1.05 -1.88
C LEU A 62 31.17 -1.76 -0.64
N ARG A 63 30.32 -2.35 0.20
CA ARG A 63 30.75 -3.14 1.37
C ARG A 63 31.57 -4.37 0.97
N ILE A 64 31.13 -5.14 -0.02
CA ILE A 64 31.85 -6.32 -0.53
C ILE A 64 33.22 -5.89 -1.07
N TYR A 65 33.25 -4.82 -1.87
CA TYR A 65 34.49 -4.26 -2.40
C TYR A 65 35.47 -3.88 -1.27
N ALA A 66 34.99 -3.14 -0.26
CA ALA A 66 35.81 -2.72 0.88
C ALA A 66 36.38 -3.93 1.65
N ASN A 67 35.57 -4.97 1.87
CA ASN A 67 36.02 -6.21 2.52
C ASN A 67 37.14 -6.87 1.71
N TRP A 68 37.00 -6.98 0.40
CA TRP A 68 38.01 -7.60 -0.47
C TRP A 68 39.31 -6.78 -0.57
N GLN A 69 39.24 -5.45 -0.48
CA GLN A 69 40.42 -4.58 -0.47
C GLN A 69 41.15 -4.57 0.88
N SER A 70 40.51 -5.00 1.97
CA SER A 70 41.10 -4.94 3.32
C SER A 70 42.23 -5.95 3.58
N GLY A 71 42.48 -6.89 2.67
CA GLY A 71 43.59 -7.84 2.72
C GLY A 71 43.56 -8.89 3.85
N ARG A 72 42.61 -8.81 4.79
CA ARG A 72 42.47 -9.73 5.94
C ARG A 72 41.26 -10.67 5.85
N HIS A 73 40.24 -10.30 5.08
CA HIS A 73 38.97 -11.02 5.00
C HIS A 73 38.59 -11.27 3.54
N HIS A 74 39.20 -12.28 2.92
CA HIS A 74 38.78 -12.78 1.60
C HIS A 74 37.50 -13.63 1.68
N HIS A 75 36.97 -13.83 2.88
CA HIS A 75 35.76 -14.61 3.12
C HIS A 75 34.55 -13.68 3.11
N ILE A 76 33.47 -14.15 2.52
CA ILE A 76 32.18 -13.49 2.60
C ILE A 76 31.58 -13.84 3.95
N ASP A 77 31.44 -12.85 4.84
CA ASP A 77 30.86 -13.05 6.16
C ASP A 77 29.35 -13.34 6.07
N ALA A 78 28.81 -14.04 7.07
CA ALA A 78 27.37 -14.31 7.18
C ALA A 78 26.52 -13.03 7.10
N GLN A 79 27.05 -11.90 7.61
CA GLN A 79 26.37 -10.61 7.53
C GLN A 79 26.27 -10.09 6.08
N VAL A 80 27.28 -10.32 5.25
CA VAL A 80 27.26 -9.93 3.83
C VAL A 80 26.23 -10.77 3.08
N MET A 81 26.17 -12.08 3.35
CA MET A 81 25.14 -12.95 2.76
C MET A 81 23.73 -12.57 3.19
N GLY A 82 23.51 -12.33 4.49
CA GLY A 82 22.21 -11.89 4.99
C GLY A 82 21.75 -10.58 4.33
N TRP A 83 22.68 -9.66 4.10
CA TRP A 83 22.41 -8.41 3.42
C TRP A 83 22.07 -8.62 1.93
N VAL A 84 22.80 -9.48 1.22
CA VAL A 84 22.51 -9.81 -0.19
C VAL A 84 21.13 -10.47 -0.33
N PHE A 85 20.79 -11.41 0.55
CA PHE A 85 19.46 -12.04 0.56
C PHE A 85 18.35 -11.04 0.89
N SER A 86 18.61 -10.05 1.75
CA SER A 86 17.66 -8.98 2.05
C SER A 86 17.39 -8.12 0.81
N CYS A 87 18.43 -7.77 0.04
CA CYS A 87 18.26 -7.01 -1.19
C CYS A 87 17.53 -7.81 -2.27
N LEU A 88 17.87 -9.10 -2.41
CA LEU A 88 17.16 -10.02 -3.29
C LEU A 88 15.67 -10.10 -2.92
N PHE A 89 15.36 -10.23 -1.62
CA PHE A 89 13.99 -10.26 -1.12
C PHE A 89 13.22 -8.98 -1.49
N LEU A 90 13.80 -7.80 -1.29
CA LEU A 90 13.16 -6.53 -1.67
C LEU A 90 12.85 -6.47 -3.18
N THR A 91 13.79 -6.87 -4.03
CA THR A 91 13.56 -6.93 -5.47
C THR A 91 12.45 -7.93 -5.83
N LEU A 92 12.42 -9.10 -5.18
CA LEU A 92 11.35 -10.09 -5.37
C LEU A 92 9.99 -9.58 -4.91
N VAL A 93 9.91 -8.81 -3.83
CA VAL A 93 8.67 -8.18 -3.38
C VAL A 93 8.12 -7.25 -4.46
N SER A 94 8.97 -6.47 -5.14
CA SER A 94 8.50 -5.62 -6.25
C SER A 94 7.87 -6.44 -7.39
N ALA A 95 8.52 -7.54 -7.78
CA ALA A 95 8.02 -8.45 -8.82
C ALA A 95 6.72 -9.14 -8.39
N PHE A 96 6.64 -9.58 -7.14
CA PHE A 96 5.45 -10.20 -6.56
C PHE A 96 4.26 -9.24 -6.53
N LEU A 97 4.47 -7.99 -6.11
CA LEU A 97 3.43 -6.96 -6.14
C LEU A 97 2.96 -6.67 -7.58
N LYS A 98 3.88 -6.60 -8.55
CA LYS A 98 3.51 -6.41 -9.96
C LYS A 98 2.67 -7.59 -10.49
N ALA A 99 3.07 -8.81 -10.19
CA ALA A 99 2.37 -10.02 -10.59
C ALA A 99 0.96 -10.12 -10.00
N LEU A 100 0.75 -9.75 -8.73
CA LEU A 100 -0.58 -9.75 -8.09
C LEU A 100 -1.56 -8.81 -8.79
N TYR A 101 -1.07 -7.70 -9.33
CA TYR A 101 -1.88 -6.72 -10.05
C TYR A 101 -1.80 -6.89 -11.57
N GLY A 102 -1.34 -8.06 -12.05
CA GLY A 102 -1.45 -8.45 -13.46
C GLY A 102 -0.47 -7.76 -14.42
N ILE A 103 0.73 -7.41 -13.96
CA ILE A 103 1.86 -6.97 -14.80
C ILE A 103 2.90 -8.10 -14.91
#